data_AF-A0A2V6FV86-F1
#
_entry.id   AF-A0A2V6FV86-F1
#
_cell.length_a   1.000
_cell.length_b   1.000
_cell.length_c   1.000
_cell.angle_alpha   90.00
_cell.angle_beta   90.00
_cell.angle_gamma   90.00
#
_symmetry.space_group_name_H-M   'P 1'
#
loop_
_entity.id
_entity.type
_entity.pdbx_description
1 polymer ?
#
loop_
_entity_poly.entity_id
_entity_poly.type
_entity_poly.pdbx_seq_one_letter_code
_entity_poly.pdbx_strand_id
1 'polypeptide(L)' 'MTKTFYVYSESFEDPRDAISREKEIKGSRRSKKNAFVETLNLKWADLSSILFQPMQGPSSSPRLGMTARDGGIL' A
#
# COMPACT_ATOMS: atom_id res chain seq x y z
N MET A 1 -13.57 19.41 10.83
CA MET A 1 -13.05 18.42 9.85
C MET A 1 -12.57 17.19 10.61
N THR A 2 -13.15 16.02 10.38
CA THR A 2 -12.68 14.75 10.93
C THR A 2 -11.70 14.08 9.97
N LYS A 3 -10.61 13.51 10.49
CA LYS A 3 -9.60 12.81 9.70
C LYS A 3 -9.84 11.30 9.77
N THR A 4 -9.77 10.63 8.62
CA THR A 4 -9.89 9.17 8.51
C THR A 4 -8.52 8.55 8.30
N PHE A 5 -8.24 7.43 8.95
CA PHE A 5 -6.99 6.68 8.84
C PHE A 5 -7.28 5.22 8.45
N TYR A 6 -6.39 4.62 7.68
CA TYR A 6 -6.45 3.22 7.29
C TYR A 6 -5.47 2.42 8.16
N VAL A 7 -5.97 1.65 9.13
CA VAL A 7 -5.11 1.12 10.21
C VAL A 7 -4.86 -0.38 10.17
N TYR A 8 -5.55 -1.12 9.29
CA TYR A 8 -5.45 -2.57 9.24
C TYR A 8 -5.94 -3.14 7.89
N SER A 9 -5.22 -4.15 7.40
CA SER A 9 -5.52 -4.94 6.20
C SER A 9 -4.98 -6.35 6.35
N GLU A 10 -5.67 -7.33 5.79
CA GLU A 10 -5.18 -8.71 5.63
C GLU A 10 -5.41 -9.16 4.18
N SER A 11 -4.60 -10.11 3.71
CA SER A 11 -4.74 -10.72 2.39
C SER A 11 -4.84 -12.23 2.54
N PHE A 12 -5.70 -12.83 1.73
CA PHE A 12 -5.99 -14.26 1.74
C PHE A 12 -5.90 -14.80 0.31
N GLU A 13 -5.45 -16.04 0.17
CA GLU A 13 -5.38 -16.72 -1.12
C GLU A 13 -6.76 -17.26 -1.55
N ASP A 14 -7.52 -17.84 -0.60
CA ASP A 14 -8.88 -18.31 -0.85
C ASP A 14 -9.92 -17.22 -0.51
N PRO A 15 -10.84 -16.88 -1.44
CA PRO A 15 -11.93 -15.94 -1.17
C PRO A 15 -12.85 -16.37 -0.01
N ARG A 16 -13.02 -17.66 0.26
CA ARG A 16 -13.86 -18.17 1.35
C ARG A 16 -13.29 -17.78 2.71
N ASP A 17 -11.98 -17.82 2.86
CA ASP A 17 -11.28 -17.41 4.09
C ASP A 17 -11.42 -15.90 4.30
N ALA A 18 -11.23 -15.12 3.24
CA ALA A 18 -11.44 -13.66 3.26
C ALA A 18 -12.87 -13.30 3.71
N ILE A 19 -13.88 -13.96 3.14
CA ILE A 19 -15.30 -13.72 3.48
C ILE A 19 -15.59 -14.13 4.93
N SER A 20 -15.06 -15.27 5.39
CA SER A 20 -15.25 -15.74 6.77
C SER A 20 -14.67 -14.73 7.77
N ARG A 21 -13.43 -14.28 7.52
CA ARG A 21 -12.76 -13.27 8.33
C ARG A 21 -13.49 -11.94 8.32
N GLU A 22 -13.95 -11.48 7.16
CA GLU A 22 -14.73 -10.25 7.02
C GLU A 22 -16.01 -10.30 7.86
N LYS A 23 -16.73 -11.43 7.84
CA LYS A 23 -17.94 -11.64 8.65
C LYS A 23 -17.63 -11.57 10.14
N GLU A 24 -16.55 -12.20 10.58
CA GLU A 24 -16.11 -12.16 11.98
C GLU A 24 -15.85 -10.72 12.45
N ILE A 25 -15.09 -9.94 11.66
CA ILE A 25 -14.75 -8.54 11.97
C ILE A 25 -16.01 -7.67 11.96
N LYS A 26 -16.86 -7.80 10.94
CA LYS A 26 -18.10 -7.00 10.80
C LYS A 26 -19.07 -7.24 11.96
N GLY A 27 -19.25 -8.50 12.37
CA GLY A 27 -20.14 -8.88 13.47
C GLY A 27 -19.61 -8.54 14.88
N SER A 28 -18.33 -8.21 15.02
CA SER A 28 -17.73 -7.90 16.32
C SER A 28 -18.10 -6.50 16.85
N ARG A 29 -18.06 -6.35 18.18
CA ARG A 29 -18.23 -5.04 18.85
C ARG A 29 -17.04 -4.12 18.58
N ARG A 30 -17.25 -2.80 18.65
CA ARG A 30 -16.18 -1.80 18.43
C ARG A 30 -14.99 -2.01 19.38
N SER A 31 -15.23 -2.33 20.65
CA SER A 31 -14.16 -2.63 21.61
C SER A 31 -13.30 -3.82 21.20
N LYS A 32 -13.92 -4.89 20.68
CA LYS A 32 -13.19 -6.07 20.19
C LYS A 32 -12.35 -5.73 18.95
N LYS A 33 -12.86 -4.90 18.04
CA LYS A 33 -12.10 -4.42 16.87
C LYS A 33 -10.90 -3.59 17.30
N ASN A 34 -11.08 -2.69 18.27
CA ASN A 34 -10.00 -1.85 18.77
C ASN A 34 -8.90 -2.68 19.43
N ALA A 35 -9.27 -3.58 20.35
CA ALA A 35 -8.31 -4.47 21.01
C ALA A 35 -7.56 -5.33 19.97
N PHE A 36 -8.26 -5.82 18.96
CA PHE A 36 -7.63 -6.57 17.87
C PHE A 36 -6.64 -5.70 17.07
N VAL A 37 -7.04 -4.49 16.67
CA VAL A 37 -6.13 -3.55 15.98
C VAL A 37 -4.93 -3.22 16.86
N GLU A 38 -5.10 -3.04 18.17
CA GLU A 38 -4.00 -2.75 19.11
C GLU A 38 -2.97 -3.89 19.19
N THR A 39 -3.37 -5.15 18.94
CA THR A 39 -2.42 -6.28 18.89
C THR A 39 -1.49 -6.23 17.67
N LEU A 40 -1.90 -5.57 16.58
CA LEU A 40 -1.15 -5.51 15.32
C LEU A 40 -0.57 -4.12 15.01
N ASN A 41 -1.24 -3.08 15.49
CA ASN A 41 -0.95 -1.68 15.22
C ASN A 41 -1.24 -0.84 16.49
N LEU A 42 -0.45 -1.06 17.53
CA LEU A 42 -0.58 -0.39 18.83
C LEU A 42 -0.58 1.14 18.71
N LYS A 43 0.15 1.69 17.74
CA LYS A 43 0.27 3.13 17.50
C LYS A 43 -0.86 3.71 16.65
N TRP A 44 -1.79 2.88 16.17
CA TRP A 44 -2.85 3.31 15.24
C TRP A 44 -2.30 4.07 14.03
N ALA A 45 -1.13 3.64 13.54
CA ALA A 45 -0.45 4.26 12.42
C ALA A 45 -1.31 4.11 11.14
N ASP A 46 -1.32 5.15 10.32
CA ASP A 46 -1.96 5.11 9.01
C ASP A 46 -1.13 4.30 8.02
N LEU A 47 -1.66 3.19 7.55
CA LEU A 47 -1.02 2.28 6.61
C LEU A 47 -1.27 2.67 5.15
N SER A 48 -2.03 3.75 4.89
CA SER A 48 -2.34 4.22 3.54
C SER A 48 -1.08 4.46 2.69
N SER A 49 -0.03 5.03 3.28
CA SER A 49 1.25 5.29 2.60
C SER A 49 2.03 4.03 2.21
N ILE A 50 1.84 2.95 2.95
CA ILE A 50 2.52 1.67 2.71
C ILE A 50 1.80 0.90 1.59
N LEU A 51 0.46 0.92 1.59
CA LEU A 51 -0.34 0.18 0.63
C LEU A 51 -0.45 0.88 -0.73
N PHE A 52 -0.48 2.20 -0.73
CA PHE A 52 -0.60 3.01 -1.94
C PHE A 52 0.72 3.70 -2.27
N GLN A 53 1.84 2.97 -2.20
CA GLN A 53 3.08 3.48 -2.76
C GLN A 53 2.80 3.82 -4.23
N PRO A 54 2.96 5.10 -4.64
CA PRO A 54 2.91 5.41 -6.05
C PRO A 54 4.03 4.58 -6.66
N MET A 55 3.66 3.65 -7.53
CA MET A 55 4.62 2.96 -8.38
C MET A 55 5.50 4.05 -8.97
N GLN A 56 6.73 4.19 -8.46
CA GLN A 56 7.74 4.93 -9.22
C GLN A 56 7.96 4.04 -10.43
N GLY A 57 7.23 4.35 -11.50
CA GLY A 57 7.48 3.77 -12.81
C GLY A 57 8.97 3.87 -13.08
N PRO A 58 9.53 2.90 -13.83
CA PRO A 58 10.97 2.81 -14.02
C PRO A 58 11.53 4.19 -14.35
N SER A 59 12.49 4.63 -13.52
CA SER A 59 13.35 5.78 -13.68
C SER A 59 13.26 6.40 -15.08
N SER A 60 12.90 7.68 -15.16
CA SER A 60 13.24 8.52 -16.31
C SER A 60 14.75 8.44 -16.49
N SER A 61 15.21 7.41 -17.21
CA SER A 61 16.61 7.18 -17.50
C SER A 61 16.96 8.24 -18.53
N PRO A 62 17.76 9.28 -18.20
CA PRO A 62 18.28 10.18 -19.19
C PRO A 62 19.52 9.48 -19.77
N ARG A 63 19.31 8.35 -20.46
CA ARG A 63 20.36 7.63 -21.18
C ARG A 63 19.90 7.29 -22.58
N LEU A 64 19.39 8.30 -23.28
CA LEU A 64 19.64 8.45 -24.71
C LEU A 64 20.52 9.67 -24.92
N GLY A 65 21.69 9.67 -24.29
CA GLY A 65 22.83 10.45 -24.76
C GLY A 65 23.41 9.69 -25.95
N MET A 66 22.87 9.93 -27.15
CA MET A 66 23.61 9.61 -28.38
C MET A 66 24.81 10.55 -28.43
N THR A 67 25.96 10.05 -27.97
CA THR A 67 27.25 10.71 -28.15
C THR A 67 27.73 10.55 -29.59
N ALA A 68 28.16 11.68 -30.16
CA ALA A 68 29.16 11.87 -31.21
C ALA A 68 28.88 11.31 -32.62
N ARG A 69 28.69 12.24 -33.56
CA ARG A 69 29.49 12.33 -34.80
C ARG A 69 29.54 13.79 -35.28
N ASP A 70 30.34 14.60 -34.59
CA ASP A 70 31.10 15.65 -35.27
C ASP A 70 32.28 14.94 -35.94
N GLY A 71 32.34 15.04 -37.26
CA GLY A 71 33.34 14.40 -38.10
C GLY A 71 33.04 14.73 -39.55
N GLY A 72 33.26 16.01 -39.90
CA GLY A 72 33.16 16.45 -41.29
C GLY A 72 34.19 15.75 -42.17
N ILE A 73 33.77 15.38 -43.38
CA ILE A 73 34.62 15.20 -44.56
C ILE A 73 33.77 15.59 -45.79
N LEU A 74 34.37 16.48 -46.61
CA LEU A 74 33.97 17.14 -47.86
C LEU A 74 33.08 18.39 -47.75
#